data_AF-A0A7S2KVZ7-F1
#
_entry.id   AF-A0A7S2KVZ7-F1
#
_cell.length_a   1.000
_cell.length_b   1.000
_cell.length_c   1.000
_cell.angle_alpha   90.00
_cell.angle_beta   90.00
_cell.angle_gamma   90.00
#
_symmetry.space_group_name_H-M   'P 1'
#
loop_
_entity.id
_entity.type
_entity.pdbx_description
1 polymer ?
#
loop_
_entity_poly.entity_id
_entity_poly.type
_entity_poly.pdbx_seq_one_letter_code
_entity_poly.pdbx_strand_id
1 'polypeptide(L)'
;LADPLPHPDNSECSFFHLNLRYHFDEDMTPIATNEDSAYAISPLSLALLEDSSWYKANFRAATTPTFGRGAGCGFVEDDCILKGKVPDYSLGFFCSSHEALGARSGCDYT
;
A
#
# COMPACT_ATOMS: atom_id res chain seq x y z
N LEU A 1 10.36 19.61 -12.59
CA LEU A 1 10.08 18.89 -11.33
C LEU A 1 8.63 19.19 -11.03
N ALA A 2 7.73 18.26 -11.35
CA ALA A 2 6.30 18.47 -11.10
C ALA A 2 6.06 18.36 -9.59
N ASP A 3 5.35 19.34 -9.04
CA ASP A 3 5.01 19.40 -7.62
C ASP A 3 4.19 18.15 -7.21
N PRO A 4 4.36 17.61 -5.98
CA PRO A 4 3.52 16.51 -5.50
C PRO A 4 2.07 16.98 -5.37
N LEU A 5 1.13 16.10 -5.70
CA LEU A 5 -0.30 16.36 -5.57
C LEU A 5 -0.67 16.64 -4.09
N PRO A 6 -1.35 17.77 -3.77
CA PRO A 6 -1.84 18.05 -2.43
C PRO A 6 -3.10 17.23 -2.11
N HIS A 7 -3.16 16.64 -0.92
CA HIS A 7 -4.37 16.03 -0.35
C HIS A 7 -5.28 17.14 0.26
N PRO A 8 -6.61 16.98 0.30
CA PRO A 8 -7.56 18.12 0.42
C PRO A 8 -7.68 18.82 1.79
N ASP A 9 -6.84 18.52 2.78
CA ASP A 9 -6.90 19.17 4.10
C ASP A 9 -5.58 19.89 4.41
N ASN A 10 -5.59 21.21 4.16
CA ASN A 10 -4.44 22.12 4.18
C ASN A 10 -3.92 22.49 5.58
N SER A 11 -4.05 21.63 6.59
CA SER A 11 -3.60 21.99 7.95
C SER A 11 -2.39 21.22 8.47
N GLU A 12 -2.17 19.97 8.07
CA GLU A 12 -0.96 19.22 8.43
C GLU A 12 -0.55 18.25 7.31
N CYS A 13 0.72 18.29 6.92
CA CYS A 13 1.31 17.23 6.11
C CYS A 13 1.38 15.96 6.96
N SER A 14 0.38 15.09 6.86
CA SER A 14 0.38 13.77 7.50
C SER A 14 1.35 12.82 6.79
N PHE A 15 2.65 13.13 6.81
CA PHE A 15 3.71 12.37 6.15
C PHE A 15 4.24 11.21 7.02
N PHE A 16 3.72 11.00 8.22
CA PHE A 16 4.32 10.02 9.13
C PHE A 16 4.11 8.56 8.70
N HIS A 17 3.26 8.30 7.70
CA HIS A 17 2.94 6.95 7.27
C HIS A 17 2.74 6.83 5.76
N LEU A 18 3.01 5.64 5.24
CA LEU A 18 2.62 5.25 3.89
C LEU A 18 1.10 5.05 3.82
N ASN A 19 0.51 5.36 2.66
CA ASN A 19 -0.93 5.26 2.46
C ASN A 19 -1.34 3.77 2.40
N LEU A 20 -2.18 3.34 3.35
CA LEU A 20 -2.73 1.98 3.45
C LEU A 20 -3.38 1.48 2.16
N ARG A 21 -3.97 2.38 1.35
CA ARG A 21 -4.59 2.02 0.08
C ARG A 21 -3.61 1.37 -0.89
N TYR A 22 -2.33 1.73 -0.81
CA TYR A 22 -1.30 1.27 -1.76
C TYR A 22 -0.25 0.36 -1.10
N HIS A 23 -0.11 0.42 0.22
CA HIS A 23 0.97 -0.23 0.97
C HIS A 23 0.43 -1.08 2.12
N PHE A 24 -0.71 -1.76 1.91
CA PHE A 24 -1.42 -2.51 2.95
C PHE A 24 -0.55 -3.52 3.72
N ASP A 25 0.47 -4.08 3.07
CA ASP A 25 1.42 -5.07 3.56
C ASP A 25 2.76 -4.46 4.02
N GLU A 26 2.74 -3.22 4.52
CA GLU A 26 3.97 -2.47 4.89
C GLU A 26 3.91 -1.92 6.33
N ASP A 27 5.05 -1.95 7.02
CA ASP A 27 5.19 -1.64 8.46
C ASP A 27 5.14 -0.15 8.82
N MET A 28 5.50 0.74 7.91
CA MET A 28 5.37 2.21 8.01
C MET A 28 3.98 2.73 7.61
N THR A 29 2.96 1.89 7.50
CA THR A 29 1.55 2.33 7.42
C THR A 29 0.98 2.67 8.81
N PRO A 30 -0.17 3.38 8.91
CA PRO A 30 -0.77 3.69 10.22
C PRO A 30 -1.38 2.47 10.94
N ILE A 31 -1.53 1.32 10.28
CA ILE A 31 -2.07 0.08 10.88
C ILE A 31 -1.20 -1.09 10.41
N ALA A 32 -0.53 -1.76 11.34
CA ALA A 32 0.12 -3.04 11.04
C ALA A 32 -0.97 -4.12 10.91
N THR A 33 -1.25 -4.56 9.68
CA THR A 33 -2.32 -5.54 9.42
C THR A 33 -1.73 -6.93 9.16
N ASN A 34 -2.23 -7.89 9.97
CA ASN A 34 -2.15 -9.36 9.85
C ASN A 34 -0.83 -10.03 10.27
N GLU A 35 -0.90 -11.00 11.20
CA GLU A 35 0.25 -11.79 11.70
C GLU A 35 1.07 -12.48 10.60
N ASP A 36 0.46 -12.77 9.43
CA ASP A 36 1.12 -13.41 8.28
C ASP A 36 1.93 -12.43 7.39
N SER A 37 1.71 -11.11 7.51
CA SER A 37 2.36 -10.06 6.70
C SER A 37 2.97 -8.92 7.53
N ALA A 38 2.76 -8.90 8.86
CA ALA A 38 3.00 -7.77 9.77
C ALA A 38 4.47 -7.35 10.02
N TYR A 39 5.43 -7.71 9.17
CA TYR A 39 6.86 -7.42 9.42
C TYR A 39 7.65 -7.13 8.13
N ALA A 40 7.02 -6.58 7.10
CA ALA A 40 7.65 -6.38 5.81
C ALA A 40 8.20 -4.95 5.68
N ILE A 41 9.49 -4.79 5.97
CA ILE A 41 10.24 -3.61 5.50
C ILE A 41 10.47 -3.74 4.00
N SER A 42 9.68 -2.99 3.23
CA SER A 42 9.72 -3.02 1.78
C SER A 42 10.93 -2.27 1.19
N PRO A 43 11.28 -2.51 -0.09
CA PRO A 43 12.26 -1.68 -0.79
C PRO A 43 11.88 -0.18 -0.80
N LEU A 44 10.58 0.15 -0.80
CA LEU A 44 10.12 1.53 -0.74
C LEU A 44 10.48 2.18 0.60
N SER A 45 10.32 1.44 1.69
CA SER A 45 10.64 1.89 3.05
C SER A 45 12.14 2.11 3.22
N LEU A 46 12.94 1.18 2.70
CA LEU A 46 14.39 1.33 2.68
C LEU A 46 14.86 2.50 1.80
N ALA A 47 14.21 2.73 0.66
CA ALA A 47 14.52 3.88 -0.19
C ALA A 47 14.24 5.20 0.54
N LEU A 48 13.10 5.32 1.23
CA LEU A 48 12.79 6.50 2.05
C LEU A 48 13.88 6.77 3.12
N LEU A 49 14.33 5.71 3.81
CA LEU A 49 15.38 5.82 4.82
C LEU A 49 16.75 6.16 4.23
N GLU A 50 17.09 5.63 3.06
CA GLU A 50 18.34 5.97 2.36
C GLU A 50 18.32 7.41 1.82
N ASP A 51 17.19 7.85 1.23
CA ASP A 51 17.01 9.20 0.68
C ASP A 51 17.05 10.28 1.78
N SER A 52 16.71 9.93 3.01
CA SER A 52 16.90 10.80 4.18
C SER A 52 18.38 11.13 4.46
N SER A 53 19.31 10.40 3.83
CA SER A 53 20.75 10.47 4.03
C SER A 53 21.24 10.07 5.43
N TRP A 54 20.36 9.52 6.28
CA TRP A 54 20.73 9.05 7.62
C TRP A 54 21.24 7.60 7.61
N TYR A 55 20.84 6.83 6.60
CA TYR A 55 21.12 5.41 6.49
C TYR A 55 21.64 5.05 5.10
N LYS A 56 22.35 3.92 5.02
CA LYS A 56 22.66 3.25 3.77
C LYS A 56 21.89 1.95 3.74
N ALA A 57 20.95 1.81 2.82
CA ALA A 57 20.03 0.68 2.79
C ALA A 57 20.69 -0.59 2.25
N ASN A 58 20.29 -1.74 2.81
CA ASN A 58 20.58 -3.05 2.24
C ASN A 58 19.32 -3.62 1.59
N PHE A 59 19.07 -3.27 0.33
CA PHE A 59 17.88 -3.74 -0.40
C PHE A 59 17.81 -5.26 -0.58
N ARG A 60 18.91 -6.00 -0.39
CA ARG A 60 18.89 -7.48 -0.44
C ARG A 60 18.16 -8.09 0.76
N ALA A 61 18.03 -7.35 1.85
CA ALA A 61 17.30 -7.77 3.05
C ALA A 61 15.83 -7.31 3.04
N ALA A 62 15.39 -6.62 1.99
CA ALA A 62 14.03 -6.12 1.87
C ALA A 62 13.03 -7.25 1.63
N THR A 63 11.83 -7.11 2.18
CA THR A 63 10.70 -7.98 1.87
C THR A 63 9.94 -7.41 0.68
N THR A 64 9.73 -8.20 -0.37
CA THR A 64 8.98 -7.73 -1.54
C THR A 64 7.49 -7.67 -1.19
N PRO A 65 6.81 -6.52 -1.32
CA PRO A 65 5.38 -6.42 -1.09
C PRO A 65 4.62 -7.24 -2.14
N THR A 66 3.57 -7.92 -1.72
CA THR A 66 2.64 -8.63 -2.61
C THR A 66 1.49 -7.74 -3.02
N PHE A 67 1.10 -6.75 -2.21
CA PHE A 67 -0.01 -5.85 -2.51
C PHE A 67 0.31 -4.83 -3.60
N GLY A 68 -0.60 -4.73 -4.56
CA GLY A 68 -0.46 -3.85 -5.72
C GLY A 68 0.73 -4.17 -6.63
N ARG A 69 1.51 -5.23 -6.36
CA ARG A 69 2.73 -5.52 -7.10
C ARG A 69 2.39 -5.92 -8.54
N GLY A 70 2.83 -5.10 -9.48
CA GLY A 70 2.58 -5.33 -10.91
C GLY A 70 1.15 -4.97 -11.36
N ALA A 71 0.36 -4.30 -10.51
CA ALA A 71 -1.01 -3.90 -10.82
C ALA A 71 -1.13 -2.80 -11.89
N GLY A 72 -0.05 -2.05 -12.13
CA GLY A 72 0.02 -1.00 -13.14
C GLY A 72 -0.50 0.37 -12.67
N CYS A 73 -0.50 1.36 -13.57
CA CYS A 73 -0.81 2.76 -13.24
C CYS A 73 -2.24 2.95 -12.73
N GLY A 74 -3.23 2.23 -13.28
CA GLY A 74 -4.63 2.34 -12.87
C GLY A 74 -4.85 2.06 -11.37
N PHE A 75 -4.02 1.20 -10.76
CA PHE A 75 -4.07 0.94 -9.32
C PHE A 75 -3.78 2.18 -8.47
N VAL A 76 -2.91 3.07 -8.97
CA VAL A 76 -2.45 4.28 -8.26
C VAL A 76 -3.28 5.50 -8.67
N GLU A 77 -3.65 5.59 -9.95
CA GLU A 77 -4.25 6.80 -10.54
C GLU A 77 -5.80 6.79 -10.51
N ASP A 78 -6.43 5.61 -10.53
CA ASP A 78 -7.88 5.46 -10.62
C ASP A 78 -8.51 4.89 -9.34
N ASP A 79 -9.84 4.90 -9.24
CA ASP A 79 -10.58 4.34 -8.10
C ASP A 79 -10.43 2.82 -7.95
N CYS A 80 -10.25 2.32 -6.73
CA CYS A 80 -10.09 0.89 -6.46
C CYS A 80 -11.38 0.08 -6.66
N ILE A 81 -12.54 0.76 -6.60
CA ILE A 81 -13.85 0.22 -6.92
C ILE A 81 -14.59 1.25 -7.76
N LEU A 82 -14.93 0.88 -8.99
CA LEU A 82 -15.63 1.76 -9.93
C LEU A 82 -17.08 1.30 -10.07
N LYS A 83 -18.03 2.13 -9.62
CA LYS A 83 -19.48 1.85 -9.71
C LYS A 83 -19.87 0.49 -9.11
N GLY A 84 -19.28 0.13 -7.97
CA GLY A 84 -19.53 -1.13 -7.27
C GLY A 84 -18.90 -2.37 -7.91
N LYS A 85 -17.99 -2.20 -8.87
CA LYS A 85 -17.20 -3.28 -9.48
C LYS A 85 -15.72 -3.07 -9.21
N VAL A 86 -14.98 -4.17 -9.06
CA VAL A 86 -13.52 -4.15 -8.94
C VAL A 86 -12.91 -4.11 -10.36
N PRO A 87 -12.18 -3.06 -10.74
CA PRO A 87 -11.49 -2.98 -12.03
C PRO A 87 -10.32 -3.97 -12.13
N ASP A 88 -9.85 -4.27 -13.34
CA ASP A 88 -8.79 -5.27 -13.59
C ASP A 88 -7.51 -5.01 -12.79
N TYR A 89 -7.11 -3.73 -12.66
CA TYR A 89 -5.92 -3.34 -11.88
C TYR A 89 -6.10 -3.51 -10.36
N SER A 90 -7.32 -3.73 -9.88
CA SER A 90 -7.66 -3.89 -8.45
C SER A 90 -8.09 -5.31 -8.09
N LEU A 91 -8.19 -6.21 -9.07
CA LEU A 91 -8.53 -7.61 -8.84
C LEU A 91 -7.47 -8.28 -7.95
N GLY A 92 -7.92 -9.04 -6.96
CA GLY A 92 -7.05 -9.70 -5.96
C GLY A 92 -6.57 -8.81 -4.82
N PHE A 93 -6.88 -7.50 -4.87
CA PHE A 93 -6.49 -6.53 -3.84
C PHE A 93 -7.69 -5.92 -3.10
N PHE A 94 -8.82 -5.74 -3.80
CA PHE A 94 -10.02 -5.13 -3.24
C PHE A 94 -11.26 -6.00 -3.50
N CYS A 95 -12.25 -5.94 -2.60
CA CYS A 95 -13.52 -6.64 -2.73
C CYS A 95 -14.68 -5.64 -2.87
N SER A 96 -15.65 -5.92 -3.76
CA SER A 96 -16.88 -5.12 -3.90
C SER A 96 -18.08 -5.67 -3.11
N SER A 97 -17.88 -6.74 -2.35
CA SER A 97 -18.89 -7.36 -1.50
C SER A 97 -18.27 -7.77 -0.16
N HIS A 98 -19.07 -7.71 0.90
CA HIS A 98 -18.67 -8.26 2.20
C HIS A 98 -18.79 -9.78 2.17
N GLU A 99 -17.74 -10.48 2.57
CA GLU A 99 -17.85 -11.90 2.91
C GLU A 99 -18.58 -12.06 4.25
N ALA A 100 -19.19 -13.24 4.47
CA ALA A 100 -19.88 -13.54 5.72
C ALA A 100 -18.93 -13.42 6.93
N LEU A 101 -19.46 -13.04 8.10
CA LEU A 101 -18.70 -12.96 9.35
C LEU A 101 -17.88 -14.25 9.58
N GLY A 102 -16.55 -14.15 9.57
CA GLY A 102 -15.62 -15.27 9.74
C GLY A 102 -14.94 -15.77 8.47
N ALA A 103 -15.30 -15.26 7.29
CA ALA A 103 -14.54 -15.42 6.06
C ALA A 103 -13.47 -14.31 5.96
N ARG A 104 -12.28 -14.67 5.46
CA ARG A 104 -11.03 -13.91 5.59
C ARG A 104 -11.16 -12.49 5.00
N SER A 105 -10.91 -11.46 5.80
CA SER A 105 -10.92 -10.09 5.28
C SER A 105 -9.65 -9.82 4.46
N GLY A 106 -9.81 -9.73 3.13
CA GLY A 106 -8.74 -9.32 2.20
C GLY A 106 -8.73 -10.11 0.90
N CYS A 107 -9.91 -10.41 0.34
CA CYS A 107 -10.23 -11.49 -0.61
C CYS A 107 -9.04 -12.05 -1.41
N ASP A 108 -8.34 -12.91 -0.65
CA ASP A 108 -7.22 -13.83 -0.88
C ASP A 108 -6.26 -13.53 -2.04
N TYR A 109 -5.06 -13.05 -1.67
CA TYR A 109 -3.89 -12.93 -2.55
C TYR A 109 -3.47 -14.32 -3.04
N THR A 110 -3.77 -14.65 -4.30
CA THR A 110 -3.07 -15.73 -5.03
C THR A 110 -1.84 -15.21 -5.72
#